data_AF-A0AAW1JQZ6-F1
#
_entry.id   AF-A0AAW1JQZ6-F1
#
_cell.length_a   1.000
_cell.length_b   1.000
_cell.length_c   1.000
_cell.angle_alpha   90.00
_cell.angle_beta   90.00
_cell.angle_gamma   90.00
#
_symmetry.space_group_name_H-M   'P 1'
#
loop_
_entity.id
_entity.type
_entity.pdbx_description
1 polymer ?
#
loop_
_entity_poly.entity_id
_entity_poly.type
_entity_poly.pdbx_seq_one_letter_code
_entity_poly.pdbx_strand_id
1 'polypeptide(L)'
;MFVFGDFNAPLFNSSSVDRKSTTVYQFMEGLSLRQLNNFTNANGRLLDLIFTTLSYDFTIIKDSAPLVPEDSYHPALFISMHVHDADRTNNLRYYFKKADLSALYTDISETN
;
A
#
# COMPACT_ATOMS: atom_id res chain seq x y z
N MET A 1 6.17 -1.45 -7.95
CA MET A 1 5.97 -1.35 -6.49
C MET A 1 4.52 -0.98 -6.23
N PHE A 2 3.90 -1.60 -5.22
CA PHE A 2 2.54 -1.32 -4.81
C PHE A 2 2.57 -1.00 -3.31
N VAL A 3 2.04 0.16 -2.91
CA VAL A 3 2.07 0.65 -1.53
C VAL A 3 0.65 1.04 -1.15
N PHE A 4 0.17 0.54 -0.02
CA PHE A 4 -1.15 0.88 0.50
C PHE A 4 -1.14 0.85 2.03
N GLY A 5 -2.00 1.66 2.64
CA GLY A 5 -2.18 1.67 4.08
C GLY A 5 -2.79 2.97 4.58
N ASP A 6 -2.89 3.08 5.90
CA ASP A 6 -3.28 4.30 6.60
C ASP A 6 -2.07 5.21 6.80
N PHE A 7 -2.08 6.36 6.12
CA PHE A 7 -0.99 7.33 6.21
C PHE A 7 -1.23 8.40 7.28
N ASN A 8 -2.45 8.49 7.81
CA ASN A 8 -2.85 9.51 8.78
C ASN A 8 -2.41 10.93 8.37
N ALA A 9 -2.60 11.26 7.09
CA ALA A 9 -2.32 12.56 6.46
C ALA A 9 -3.66 13.26 6.14
N PRO A 10 -4.32 13.89 7.13
CA PRO A 10 -5.72 14.31 7.01
C PRO A 10 -5.97 15.43 6.01
N LEU A 11 -4.93 16.14 5.61
CA LEU A 11 -4.97 17.25 4.66
C LEU A 11 -4.42 16.88 3.29
N PHE A 12 -4.20 15.58 3.04
CA PHE A 12 -3.76 15.09 1.75
C PHE A 12 -4.84 15.34 0.69
N ASN A 13 -4.45 15.89 -0.46
CA ASN A 13 -5.34 16.39 -1.52
C ASN A 13 -6.32 17.50 -1.09
N SER A 14 -6.07 18.19 0.03
CA SER A 14 -6.80 19.39 0.44
C SER A 14 -6.18 20.67 -0.12
N SER A 15 -6.92 21.77 -0.10
CA SER A 15 -6.43 23.11 -0.49
C SER A 15 -5.33 23.64 0.44
N SER A 16 -5.37 23.24 1.70
CA SER A 16 -4.32 23.52 2.70
C SER A 16 -3.50 22.25 2.92
N VAL A 17 -2.16 22.32 2.78
CA VAL A 17 -1.28 21.15 2.93
C VAL A 17 -0.55 21.22 4.29
N ASP A 18 -0.61 20.14 5.07
CA ASP A 18 0.20 19.99 6.29
C ASP A 18 1.55 19.30 6.01
N ARG A 19 2.44 19.34 7.01
CA ARG A 19 3.78 18.73 6.90
C ARG A 19 3.72 17.24 6.55
N LYS A 20 2.74 16.49 7.09
CA LYS A 20 2.58 15.07 6.78
C LYS A 20 2.26 14.87 5.31
N SER A 21 1.28 15.61 4.78
CA SER A 21 0.89 15.55 3.38
C SER A 21 2.06 15.96 2.48
N THR A 22 2.83 16.99 2.85
CA THR A 22 4.06 17.36 2.13
C THR A 22 5.05 16.20 2.06
N THR A 23 5.30 15.50 3.18
CA THR A 23 6.20 14.34 3.20
C THR A 23 5.68 13.20 2.32
N VAL A 24 4.36 12.97 2.30
CA VAL A 24 3.75 11.97 1.40
C VAL A 24 3.93 12.38 -0.06
N TYR A 25 3.71 13.64 -0.43
CA TYR A 25 3.96 14.12 -1.80
C TYR A 25 5.43 13.96 -2.22
N GLN A 26 6.37 14.31 -1.34
CA GLN A 26 7.80 14.12 -1.60
C GLN A 26 8.17 12.65 -1.76
N PHE A 27 7.59 11.77 -0.95
CA PHE A 27 7.73 10.33 -1.08
C PHE A 27 7.19 9.82 -2.43
N MET A 28 6.03 10.32 -2.85
CA MET A 28 5.45 9.98 -4.14
C MET A 28 6.33 10.44 -5.30
N GLU A 29 6.76 11.69 -5.27
CA GLU A 29 7.61 12.29 -6.31
C GLU A 29 8.96 11.56 -6.39
N GLY A 30 9.63 11.36 -5.26
CA GLY A 30 10.94 10.72 -5.18
C GLY A 30 10.96 9.26 -5.68
N LEU A 31 9.81 8.59 -5.65
CA LEU A 31 9.65 7.20 -6.12
C LEU A 31 8.80 7.09 -7.40
N SER A 32 8.41 8.23 -8.00
CA SER A 32 7.54 8.28 -9.18
C SER A 32 6.26 7.44 -9.01
N LEU A 33 5.64 7.55 -7.84
CA LEU A 33 4.41 6.85 -7.49
C LEU A 33 3.17 7.59 -8.00
N ARG A 34 2.24 6.84 -8.60
CA ARG A 34 0.91 7.31 -8.96
C ARG A 34 -0.10 6.89 -7.90
N GLN A 35 -0.96 7.83 -7.49
CA GLN A 35 -2.11 7.55 -6.63
C GLN A 35 -3.23 6.84 -7.40
N LEU A 36 -3.83 5.82 -6.76
CA LEU A 36 -4.89 5.00 -7.34
C LEU A 36 -6.28 5.28 -6.79
N ASN A 37 -6.40 5.77 -5.54
CA ASN A 37 -7.69 5.93 -4.87
C ASN A 37 -7.96 7.39 -4.49
N ASN A 38 -9.24 7.76 -4.39
CA ASN A 38 -9.68 9.08 -3.90
C ASN A 38 -10.91 8.96 -2.99
N PHE A 39 -10.96 7.90 -2.17
CA PHE A 39 -12.10 7.61 -1.31
C PHE A 39 -11.94 8.28 0.04
N THR A 40 -12.76 9.29 0.31
CA THR A 40 -12.80 9.95 1.60
C THR A 40 -13.65 9.16 2.61
N ASN A 41 -13.28 9.34 3.88
CA ASN A 41 -14.05 8.85 5.02
C ASN A 41 -15.26 9.74 5.32
N ALA A 42 -16.01 9.44 6.39
CA ALA A 42 -17.22 10.16 6.76
C ALA A 42 -17.00 11.67 7.03
N ASN A 43 -15.77 12.07 7.32
CA ASN A 43 -15.39 13.47 7.58
C ASN A 43 -14.82 14.18 6.33
N GLY A 44 -14.89 13.56 5.14
CA GLY A 44 -14.35 14.13 3.91
C GLY A 44 -12.82 14.09 3.84
N ARG A 45 -12.15 13.28 4.67
CA ARG A 45 -10.69 13.15 4.70
C ARG A 45 -10.23 11.88 3.99
N LEU A 46 -9.11 11.96 3.29
CA LEU A 46 -8.46 10.85 2.61
C LEU A 46 -7.26 10.37 3.46
N LEU A 47 -7.47 9.33 4.28
CA LEU A 47 -6.45 8.81 5.20
C LEU A 47 -5.75 7.57 4.65
N ASP A 48 -6.55 6.68 4.07
CA ASP A 48 -6.06 5.47 3.40
C ASP A 48 -5.62 5.82 1.98
N LEU A 49 -4.34 5.59 1.68
CA LEU A 49 -3.76 5.94 0.39
C LEU A 49 -3.22 4.68 -0.29
N ILE A 50 -3.41 4.62 -1.60
CA ILE A 50 -2.98 3.52 -2.45
C ILE A 50 -2.16 4.12 -3.58
N PHE A 51 -0.91 3.69 -3.68
CA PHE A 51 0.08 4.16 -4.64
C PHE A 51 0.70 3.01 -5.42
N THR A 52 1.10 3.29 -6.66
CA THR A 52 1.84 2.31 -7.44
C THR A 52 2.79 2.94 -8.44
N THR A 53 3.86 2.21 -8.76
CA THR A 53 4.68 2.46 -9.96
C THR A 53 4.28 1.54 -11.13
N LEU A 54 3.30 0.64 -10.94
CA LEU A 54 2.90 -0.34 -11.93
C LEU A 54 1.97 0.29 -12.99
N SER A 55 2.17 -0.09 -14.24
CA SER A 55 1.39 0.37 -15.40
C SER A 55 0.22 -0.55 -15.76
N TYR A 56 -0.26 -1.37 -14.81
CA TYR A 56 -1.44 -2.22 -15.02
C TYR A 56 -2.75 -1.44 -14.88
N ASP A 57 -3.83 -2.06 -15.35
CA ASP A 57 -5.18 -1.58 -15.13
C ASP A 57 -5.64 -1.99 -13.73
N PHE A 58 -6.00 -0.98 -12.93
CA PHE A 58 -6.51 -1.16 -11.57
C PHE A 58 -7.95 -0.69 -11.47
N THR A 59 -8.76 -1.44 -10.74
CA THR A 59 -10.08 -1.01 -10.28
C THR A 59 -10.03 -0.84 -8.77
N ILE A 60 -10.32 0.36 -8.28
CA ILE A 60 -10.46 0.65 -6.85
C ILE A 60 -11.89 1.13 -6.59
N ILE A 61 -12.61 0.45 -5.71
CA ILE A 61 -13.97 0.81 -5.30
C ILE A 61 -14.11 0.71 -3.78
N LYS A 62 -15.13 1.36 -3.21
CA LYS A 62 -15.57 1.02 -1.85
C LYS A 62 -16.19 -0.38 -1.87
N ASP A 63 -15.84 -1.18 -0.88
CA ASP A 63 -16.40 -2.51 -0.73
C ASP A 63 -17.89 -2.43 -0.33
N SER A 64 -18.70 -3.29 -0.92
CA SER A 64 -20.14 -3.37 -0.65
C SER A 64 -20.48 -4.43 0.40
N ALA A 65 -19.56 -5.33 0.70
CA ALA A 65 -19.75 -6.44 1.63
C ALA A 65 -18.50 -6.63 2.52
N PRO A 66 -18.17 -5.65 3.37
CA PRO A 66 -17.00 -5.75 4.22
C PRO A 66 -17.13 -6.93 5.21
N LEU A 67 -16.02 -7.63 5.43
CA LEU A 67 -15.95 -8.80 6.33
C LEU A 67 -16.26 -8.47 7.80
N VAL A 68 -16.06 -7.22 8.18
CA VAL A 68 -16.31 -6.68 9.52
C VAL A 68 -17.16 -5.41 9.40
N PRO A 69 -17.86 -5.00 10.47
CA PRO A 69 -18.53 -3.70 10.50
C PRO A 69 -17.56 -2.58 10.09
N GLU A 70 -17.97 -1.75 9.14
CA GLU A 70 -17.13 -0.70 8.57
C GLU A 70 -16.85 0.41 9.60
N ASP A 71 -15.60 0.91 9.62
CA ASP A 71 -15.21 2.07 10.41
C ASP A 71 -15.53 3.36 9.64
N SER A 72 -16.21 4.30 10.31
CA SER A 72 -16.46 5.65 9.81
C SER A 72 -15.20 6.43 9.38
N TYR A 73 -14.03 6.12 9.94
CA TYR A 73 -12.76 6.75 9.62
C TYR A 73 -12.01 6.06 8.48
N HIS A 74 -12.26 4.76 8.28
CA HIS A 74 -11.53 3.89 7.33
C HIS A 74 -12.54 3.08 6.49
N PRO A 75 -13.00 3.63 5.36
CA PRO A 75 -13.91 2.91 4.48
C PRO A 75 -13.23 1.67 3.91
N ALA A 76 -13.95 0.56 3.83
CA ALA A 76 -13.43 -0.67 3.26
C ALA A 76 -13.22 -0.48 1.75
N LEU A 77 -12.03 -0.81 1.25
CA LEU A 77 -11.69 -0.66 -0.17
C LEU A 77 -11.43 -2.02 -0.81
N PHE A 78 -12.01 -2.23 -1.99
CA PHE A 78 -11.74 -3.36 -2.85
C PHE A 78 -10.78 -2.94 -3.97
N ILE A 79 -9.73 -3.73 -4.18
CA ILE A 79 -8.68 -3.51 -5.16
C ILE A 79 -8.63 -4.70 -6.10
N SER A 80 -8.86 -4.46 -7.39
CA SER A 80 -8.62 -5.44 -8.45
C SER A 80 -7.53 -4.94 -9.39
N MET A 81 -6.67 -5.85 -9.85
CA MET A 81 -5.61 -5.59 -10.81
C MET A 81 -5.80 -6.55 -11.98
N HIS A 82 -5.91 -6.00 -13.19
CA HIS A 82 -5.90 -6.81 -14.40
C HIS A 82 -4.45 -7.00 -14.84
N VAL A 83 -3.95 -8.20 -14.58
CA VAL A 83 -2.64 -8.62 -15.10
C VAL A 83 -2.88 -9.15 -16.51
N HIS A 84 -2.51 -8.36 -17.51
CA HIS A 84 -2.41 -8.86 -18.88
C HIS A 84 -1.37 -9.98 -18.89
N ASP A 85 -1.65 -11.05 -19.64
CA ASP A 85 -0.72 -12.17 -19.79
C ASP A 85 0.59 -11.61 -20.38
N ALA A 86 1.54 -11.29 -19.52
CA ALA A 86 2.90 -11.11 -19.94
C ALA A 86 3.32 -12.48 -20.45
N ASP A 87 3.82 -12.53 -21.68
CA ASP A 87 4.55 -13.68 -22.22
C ASP A 87 5.32 -14.32 -21.07
N ARG A 88 5.04 -15.60 -20.77
CA ARG A 88 5.56 -16.33 -19.60
C ARG A 88 7.07 -16.19 -19.51
N THR A 89 7.55 -15.08 -18.98
CA THR A 89 8.96 -14.75 -18.93
C THR A 89 9.47 -15.40 -17.67
N ASN A 90 9.88 -16.65 -17.85
CA ASN A 90 10.71 -17.48 -16.99
C ASN A 90 10.62 -17.15 -15.50
N ASN A 91 9.71 -17.84 -14.81
CA ASN A 91 9.92 -18.42 -13.48
C ASN A 91 10.94 -17.70 -12.59
N LEU A 92 10.69 -16.43 -12.21
CA LEU A 92 11.30 -15.90 -11.00
C LEU A 92 10.57 -16.55 -9.82
N ARG A 93 10.92 -17.81 -9.56
CA ARG A 93 10.67 -18.45 -8.27
C ARG A 93 11.55 -17.73 -7.26
N TYR A 94 10.96 -16.78 -6.54
CA TYR A 94 11.55 -16.33 -5.29
C TYR A 94 11.51 -17.52 -4.33
N TYR A 95 12.66 -18.18 -4.15
CA TYR A 95 12.87 -19.08 -3.04
C TYR A 95 12.91 -18.23 -1.77
N PHE A 96 11.74 -17.99 -1.17
CA PHE A 96 11.68 -17.63 0.24
C PHE A 96 12.25 -18.83 1.01
N LYS A 97 13.58 -18.88 1.19
CA LYS A 97 14.15 -19.72 2.23
C LYS A 97 13.48 -19.23 3.52
N LYS A 98 12.72 -20.12 4.17
CA LYS A 98 12.25 -19.88 5.54
C LYS A 98 13.46 -19.37 6.33
N ALA A 99 13.26 -18.32 7.13
CA ALA A 99 14.31 -17.82 8.01
C ALA A 99 14.93 -19.02 8.75
N ASP A 100 16.24 -19.21 8.60
CA ASP A 100 16.96 -20.27 9.32
C ASP A 100 17.18 -19.78 10.74
N LEU A 101 16.13 -19.92 11.54
CA LEU A 101 16.13 -19.50 12.94
C LEU A 101 17.17 -20.28 13.75
N SER A 102 17.52 -21.50 13.32
CA SER A 102 18.55 -22.29 14.00
C SER A 102 19.92 -21.64 13.85
N ALA A 103 20.30 -21.24 12.63
CA ALA A 103 21.53 -20.48 12.40
C ALA A 103 21.55 -19.16 13.18
N LEU A 104 20.44 -18.42 13.19
CA LEU A 104 20.30 -17.18 13.95
C LEU A 104 20.52 -17.40 15.46
N TYR A 105 19.94 -18.45 16.04
CA TYR A 105 20.10 -18.74 17.46
C TYR A 105 21.52 -19.20 17.81
N THR A 106 22.19 -19.95 16.91
CA THR A 106 23.60 -20.31 17.06
C THR A 106 24.47 -19.05 17.10
N ASP A 107 24.33 -18.15 16.12
CA ASP A 107 25.10 -16.90 16.04
C ASP A 107 24.90 -16.03 17.29
N ILE A 108 23.66 -15.90 17.78
CA ILE A 108 23.36 -15.17 19.01
C ILE A 108 24.00 -15.84 20.24
N SER A 109 24.07 -17.17 20.28
CA SER A 109 24.66 -17.91 21.40
C SER A 109 26.19 -17.87 21.44
N GLU A 110 26.85 -17.75 20.29
CA GLU A 110 28.31 -17.64 20.15
C GLU A 110 28.85 -16.23 20.40
N THR A 111 27.96 -15.23 20.53
CA THR A 111 28.33 -13.84 20.82
C THR A 111 28.33 -13.51 22.33
N ASN A 112 28.29 -14.51 23.21
CA ASN A 112 28.55 -14.39 24.67
C ASN A 112 29.83 -15.11 25.07
#